data_AF-A0A1V5VS29-F1
#
_entry.id   AF-A0A1V5VS29-F1
#
_cell.length_a   1.000
_cell.length_b   1.000
_cell.length_c   1.000
_cell.angle_alpha   90.00
_cell.angle_beta   90.00
_cell.angle_gamma   90.00
#
_symmetry.space_group_name_H-M   'P 1'
#
loop_
_entity.id
_entity.type
_entity.pdbx_description
1 polymer ?
#
loop_
_entity_poly.entity_id
_entity_poly.type
_entity_poly.pdbx_seq_one_letter_code
_entity_poly.pdbx_strand_id
1 'polypeptide(L)'
;MAIFLFFFSLFLRLYHFPEIEFKLDESLAVLKASQYWLTGKLPLSGLVSSTLARNPPLFIYLLSPLTIISSDPLFLTFFFALSGSLAVWLLYRLLKKFSSTWAFFSSILFATSAWPVLFFGRFGRKIFYPCFQ
;
A
#
# COMPACT_ATOMS: atom_id res chain seq x y z
N MET A 1 23.59 1.93 3.37
CA MET A 1 22.77 0.96 2.60
C MET A 1 21.30 0.94 3.01
N ALA A 2 20.92 0.59 4.24
CA ALA A 2 19.50 0.47 4.61
C ALA A 2 18.69 1.76 4.36
N ILE A 3 19.25 2.91 4.76
CA ILE A 3 18.63 4.23 4.58
C ILE A 3 18.49 4.56 3.10
N PHE A 4 19.54 4.32 2.31
CA PHE A 4 19.49 4.48 0.86
C PHE A 4 18.37 3.63 0.24
N LEU A 5 18.27 2.35 0.61
CA LEU A 5 17.22 1.47 0.11
C LEU A 5 15.82 1.98 0.47
N PHE A 6 15.64 2.52 1.68
CA PHE A 6 14.37 3.12 2.10
C PHE A 6 13.99 4.31 1.22
N PHE A 7 14.88 5.30 1.04
CA PHE A 7 14.58 6.49 0.24
C PHE A 7 14.45 6.16 -1.25
N PHE A 8 15.27 5.27 -1.78
CA PHE A 8 15.16 4.79 -3.16
C PHE A 8 13.82 4.10 -3.41
N SER A 9 13.42 3.21 -2.50
CA SER A 9 12.11 2.55 -2.48
C SER A 9 10.94 3.54 -2.42
N LEU A 10 11.07 4.58 -1.58
CA LEU A 10 10.04 5.59 -1.41
C LEU A 10 9.91 6.46 -2.67
N PHE A 11 11.04 6.89 -3.24
CA PHE A 11 11.08 7.64 -4.48
C PHE A 11 10.38 6.89 -5.62
N LEU A 12 10.69 5.59 -5.80
CA LEU A 12 10.05 4.77 -6.84
C LEU A 12 8.53 4.68 -6.68
N ARG A 13 8.01 4.62 -5.44
CA ARG A 13 6.57 4.55 -5.17
C ARG A 13 5.86 5.89 -5.37
N LEU A 14 6.55 7.01 -5.10
CA LEU A 14 6.00 8.36 -5.17
C LEU A 14 6.32 9.09 -6.49
N TYR A 15 7.03 8.46 -7.42
CA TYR A 15 7.53 9.14 -8.62
C TYR A 15 6.43 9.79 -9.50
N HIS A 16 5.20 9.26 -9.50
CA HIS A 16 4.04 9.98 -10.09
C HIS A 16 2.92 10.16 -9.05
N PHE A 17 3.27 10.70 -7.89
CA PHE A 17 2.34 10.99 -6.80
C PHE A 17 1.12 11.87 -7.20
N PRO A 18 1.25 12.90 -8.06
CA PRO A 18 0.11 13.75 -8.42
C PRO A 18 -0.95 13.06 -9.30
N GLU A 19 -0.60 11.94 -9.96
CA GLU A 19 -1.47 11.24 -10.92
C GLU A 19 -2.25 10.08 -10.27
N ILE A 20 -2.35 10.09 -8.94
CA ILE A 20 -2.98 9.01 -8.17
C ILE A 20 -4.51 9.16 -8.23
N GLU A 21 -5.19 8.13 -8.72
CA GLU A 21 -6.66 8.04 -8.77
C GLU A 21 -7.17 6.79 -8.04
N PHE A 22 -8.08 6.98 -7.08
CA PHE A 22 -8.74 5.88 -6.37
C PHE A 22 -9.78 5.23 -7.27
N LYS A 23 -9.74 3.90 -7.41
CA LYS A 23 -10.81 3.18 -8.10
C LYS A 23 -11.88 2.75 -7.10
N LEU A 24 -12.81 1.93 -7.57
CA LEU A 24 -13.98 1.51 -6.81
C LEU A 24 -13.60 0.76 -5.52
N ASP A 25 -12.62 -0.14 -5.57
CA ASP A 25 -12.23 -0.91 -4.38
C ASP A 25 -11.59 -0.02 -3.31
N GLU A 26 -10.72 0.91 -3.72
CA GLU A 26 -10.03 1.85 -2.82
C GLU A 26 -11.02 2.82 -2.16
N SER A 27 -11.92 3.40 -2.95
CA SER A 27 -12.94 4.33 -2.46
C SER A 27 -13.94 3.63 -1.52
N LEU A 28 -14.38 2.42 -1.85
CA LEU A 28 -15.23 1.61 -0.96
C LEU A 28 -14.49 1.20 0.32
N ALA A 29 -13.20 0.90 0.24
CA ALA A 29 -12.41 0.59 1.44
C ALA A 29 -12.37 1.79 2.39
N VAL A 30 -12.07 2.99 1.87
CA VAL A 30 -12.03 4.22 2.67
C VAL A 30 -13.41 4.56 3.23
N LEU A 31 -14.46 4.46 2.43
CA LEU A 31 -15.83 4.71 2.89
C LEU A 31 -16.23 3.74 4.00
N LYS A 32 -15.89 2.46 3.87
CA LYS A 32 -16.18 1.47 4.91
C LYS A 32 -15.34 1.66 6.16
N ALA A 33 -14.10 2.11 6.01
CA ALA A 33 -13.19 2.43 7.10
C ALA A 33 -13.63 3.68 7.88
N SER A 34 -14.18 4.69 7.19
CA SER A 34 -14.67 5.93 7.80
C SER A 34 -16.06 5.77 8.45
N GLN A 35 -16.91 4.88 7.92
CA GLN A 35 -18.22 4.57 8.50
C GLN A 35 -18.15 4.09 9.96
N TYR A 36 -17.07 3.42 10.36
CA TYR A 36 -16.86 3.05 11.77
C TYR A 36 -16.91 4.28 12.68
N TRP A 37 -16.24 5.37 12.30
CA TRP A 37 -16.19 6.61 13.08
C TRP A 37 -17.50 7.37 13.07
N LEU A 38 -18.25 7.28 11.96
CA LEU A 38 -19.56 7.94 11.83
C LEU A 38 -20.68 7.20 12.58
N THR A 39 -20.61 5.87 12.67
CA THR A 39 -21.71 5.04 13.19
C THR A 39 -21.40 4.35 14.51
N GLY A 40 -20.13 4.34 14.95
CA GLY A 40 -19.64 3.60 16.11
C GLY A 40 -19.62 2.08 15.92
N LYS A 41 -19.95 1.56 14.73
CA LYS A 41 -20.07 0.12 14.47
C LYS A 41 -18.85 -0.40 13.71
N LEU A 42 -18.13 -1.33 14.33
CA LEU A 42 -16.99 -1.98 13.67
C LEU A 42 -17.45 -2.84 12.48
N PRO A 43 -16.80 -2.73 11.31
CA PRO A 43 -17.16 -3.53 10.15
C PRO A 43 -16.82 -5.00 10.38
N LEU A 44 -17.85 -5.85 10.44
CA LEU A 44 -17.70 -7.29 10.62
C LEU A 44 -17.08 -8.00 9.40
N SER A 45 -17.02 -7.32 8.25
CA SER A 45 -16.46 -7.85 7.01
C SER A 45 -15.72 -6.79 6.23
N GLY A 46 -14.74 -7.21 5.42
CA GLY A 46 -14.07 -6.40 4.41
C GLY A 46 -14.92 -6.18 3.16
N LEU A 47 -14.26 -5.86 2.05
CA LEU A 47 -14.88 -5.70 0.72
C LEU A 47 -15.34 -7.04 0.15
N VAL A 48 -16.27 -6.99 -0.81
CA VAL A 48 -16.71 -8.16 -1.58
C VAL A 48 -15.69 -8.42 -2.68
N SER A 49 -15.20 -9.65 -2.78
CA SER A 49 -14.30 -10.07 -3.84
C SER A 49 -15.05 -10.36 -5.14
N SER A 50 -14.34 -10.51 -6.25
CA SER A 50 -14.91 -10.94 -7.53
C SER A 50 -15.55 -12.33 -7.48
N THR A 51 -15.25 -13.14 -6.46
CA THR A 51 -15.90 -14.45 -6.22
C THR A 51 -17.15 -14.33 -5.35
N LEU A 52 -17.64 -13.11 -5.10
CA LEU A 52 -18.75 -12.78 -4.20
C LEU A 52 -18.52 -13.12 -2.72
N ALA A 53 -17.34 -13.65 -2.38
CA ALA A 53 -16.94 -13.88 -1.01
C ALA A 53 -16.58 -12.55 -0.33
N ARG A 54 -16.90 -12.42 0.95
CA ARG A 54 -16.48 -11.25 1.74
C ARG A 54 -15.08 -11.47 2.29
N ASN A 55 -14.20 -10.51 2.04
CA ASN A 55 -12.87 -10.53 2.62
C ASN A 55 -12.93 -10.34 4.16
N PRO A 56 -11.97 -10.88 4.92
CA PRO A 56 -11.81 -10.54 6.33
C PRO A 56 -11.65 -9.02 6.54
N PRO A 57 -12.13 -8.46 7.66
CA PRO A 57 -12.13 -7.01 7.90
C PRO A 57 -10.77 -6.42 8.29
N LEU A 58 -9.72 -7.24 8.43
CA LEU A 58 -8.41 -6.80 8.94
C LEU A 58 -7.86 -5.57 8.21
N PHE A 59 -7.95 -5.54 6.88
CA PHE A 59 -7.49 -4.39 6.11
C PHE A 59 -8.27 -3.12 6.43
N ILE A 60 -9.60 -3.22 6.59
CA ILE A 60 -10.45 -2.09 6.96
C ILE A 60 -10.10 -1.59 8.37
N TYR A 61 -9.80 -2.50 9.30
CA TYR A 61 -9.37 -2.12 10.64
C TYR A 61 -8.03 -1.38 10.64
N LEU A 62 -7.08 -1.79 9.81
CA LEU A 62 -5.79 -1.10 9.66
C LEU A 62 -5.94 0.26 8.97
N LEU A 63 -6.88 0.38 8.02
CA LEU A 63 -7.15 1.63 7.30
C LEU A 63 -7.95 2.64 8.15
N SER A 64 -8.85 2.16 9.01
CA SER A 64 -9.74 2.98 9.82
C SER A 64 -9.05 4.09 10.62
N PRO A 65 -7.97 3.86 11.39
CA PRO A 65 -7.29 4.94 12.12
C PRO A 65 -6.72 6.03 11.19
N LEU A 66 -6.30 5.67 9.97
CA LEU A 66 -5.80 6.65 9.00
C LEU A 66 -6.92 7.57 8.50
N THR A 67 -8.12 7.03 8.33
CA THR A 67 -9.29 7.80 7.88
C THR A 67 -9.79 8.83 8.90
N ILE A 68 -9.40 8.72 10.18
CA ILE A 68 -9.64 9.79 11.18
C ILE A 68 -8.84 11.04 10.81
N ILE A 69 -7.59 10.84 10.39
CA ILE A 69 -6.65 11.93 10.10
C ILE A 69 -7.02 12.56 8.76
N SER A 70 -7.14 11.74 7.72
CA SER A 70 -7.56 12.19 6.40
C SER A 70 -8.08 11.04 5.55
N SER A 71 -9.10 11.32 4.75
CA SER A 71 -9.58 10.43 3.69
C SER A 71 -9.07 10.84 2.29
N ASP A 72 -8.15 11.81 2.23
CA ASP A 72 -7.53 12.25 0.99
C ASP A 72 -6.72 11.11 0.34
N PRO A 73 -6.99 10.80 -0.95
CA PRO A 73 -6.23 9.86 -1.73
C PRO A 73 -4.71 9.96 -1.64
N LEU A 74 -4.20 11.20 -1.66
CA LEU A 74 -2.77 11.45 -1.64
C LEU A 74 -2.17 11.08 -0.28
N PHE A 75 -2.82 11.50 0.80
CA PHE A 75 -2.41 11.18 2.16
C PHE A 75 -2.32 9.66 2.40
N LEU A 76 -3.38 8.93 2.04
CA LEU A 76 -3.42 7.49 2.24
C LEU A 76 -2.36 6.78 1.38
N THR A 77 -2.19 7.18 0.12
CA THR A 77 -1.17 6.58 -0.74
C THR A 77 0.23 6.84 -0.22
N PHE A 78 0.51 8.05 0.27
CA PHE A 78 1.78 8.37 0.90
C PHE A 78 2.07 7.45 2.09
N PHE A 79 1.08 7.21 2.94
CA PHE A 79 1.21 6.32 4.09
C PHE A 79 1.51 4.86 3.68
N PHE A 80 0.83 4.34 2.64
CA PHE A 80 1.12 3.01 2.11
C PHE A 80 2.49 2.93 1.45
N ALA A 81 2.93 3.98 0.76
CA ALA A 81 4.27 4.07 0.18
C ALA A 81 5.36 4.05 1.26
N LEU A 82 5.16 4.76 2.38
CA LEU A 82 6.02 4.71 3.56
C LEU A 82 6.06 3.31 4.17
N SER A 83 4.90 2.69 4.38
CA SER A 83 4.79 1.34 4.95
C SER A 83 5.50 0.30 4.09
N GLY A 84 5.31 0.34 2.78
CA GLY A 84 6.01 -0.53 1.83
C GLY A 84 7.52 -0.29 1.81
N SER A 85 7.98 0.95 2.00
CA SER A 85 9.42 1.27 2.07
C SER A 85 10.04 0.85 3.40
N LEU A 86 9.28 0.92 4.49
CA LEU A 86 9.66 0.38 5.79
C LEU A 86 9.82 -1.14 5.74
N ALA A 87 8.96 -1.84 4.98
CA ALA A 87 9.11 -3.28 4.73
C ALA A 87 10.43 -3.61 4.01
N VAL A 88 10.83 -2.84 2.99
CA VAL A 88 12.15 -2.99 2.32
C VAL A 88 13.30 -2.79 3.32
N TRP A 89 13.20 -1.77 4.17
CA TRP A 89 14.21 -1.50 5.19
C TRP A 89 14.31 -2.65 6.21
N LEU A 90 13.18 -3.17 6.69
CA LEU A 90 13.12 -4.31 7.60
C LEU A 90 13.68 -5.58 6.95
N LEU A 91 13.35 -5.84 5.68
CA LEU A 91 13.89 -6.97 4.91
C LEU A 91 15.42 -6.92 4.87
N TYR A 92 16.00 -5.76 4.55
CA TYR A 92 17.45 -5.58 4.58
C TYR A 92 18.03 -5.87 5.97
N ARG A 93 17.42 -5.34 7.04
CA ARG A 93 17.88 -5.54 8.43
C ARG A 93 17.84 -7.01 8.85
N LEU A 94 16.81 -7.74 8.43
CA LEU A 94 16.66 -9.18 8.69
C LEU A 94 17.75 -9.97 7.97
N LEU A 95 17.91 -9.75 6.66
CA LEU A 95 18.84 -10.50 5.83
C LEU A 95 20.31 -10.16 6.10
N LYS A 96 20.59 -8.95 6.59
CA LYS A 96 21.95 -8.52 6.95
C LYS A 96 22.58 -9.43 8.02
N LYS A 97 21.78 -10.13 8.83
CA LYS A 97 22.25 -11.11 9.82
C LYS A 97 22.95 -12.32 9.18
N PHE A 98 22.61 -12.63 7.92
CA PHE A 98 23.18 -13.77 7.20
C PHE A 98 24.31 -13.33 6.26
N SER A 99 24.06 -12.31 5.43
CA SER A 99 25.08 -11.72 4.56
C SER A 99 24.65 -10.34 4.08
N SER A 100 25.58 -9.39 4.11
CA SER A 100 25.34 -8.03 3.61
C SER A 100 25.06 -7.96 2.10
N THR A 101 25.71 -8.81 1.31
CA THR A 101 25.56 -8.81 -0.16
C THR A 101 24.18 -9.31 -0.58
N TRP A 102 23.79 -10.50 -0.13
CA TRP A 102 22.44 -11.07 -0.32
C TRP A 102 21.34 -10.13 0.17
N ALA A 103 21.52 -9.53 1.36
CA ALA A 103 20.55 -8.56 1.89
C ALA A 103 20.33 -7.38 0.94
N PHE A 104 21.40 -6.83 0.36
CA PHE A 104 21.31 -5.72 -0.56
C PHE A 104 20.58 -6.11 -1.85
N PHE A 105 20.96 -7.20 -2.50
CA PHE A 105 20.35 -7.64 -3.75
C PHE A 105 18.89 -8.07 -3.57
N SER A 106 18.55 -8.81 -2.52
CA SER A 106 17.15 -9.19 -2.25
C SER A 106 16.29 -7.95 -1.96
N SER A 107 16.83 -6.98 -1.21
CA SER A 107 16.08 -5.77 -0.88
C SER A 107 15.91 -4.83 -2.07
N ILE A 108 16.92 -4.72 -2.95
CA ILE A 108 16.80 -3.90 -4.15
C ILE A 108 15.83 -4.53 -5.15
N LEU A 109 15.87 -5.87 -5.30
CA LEU A 109 14.92 -6.61 -6.13
C LEU A 109 13.48 -6.44 -5.60
N PHE A 110 13.29 -6.51 -4.28
CA PHE A 110 11.99 -6.27 -3.67
C PHE A 110 11.54 -4.81 -3.84
N ALA A 111 12.45 -3.84 -3.72
CA ALA A 111 12.16 -2.42 -3.91
C ALA A 111 11.76 -2.05 -5.34
N THR A 112 12.36 -2.69 -6.35
CA THR A 112 12.09 -2.43 -7.77
C THR A 112 11.00 -3.32 -8.37
N SER A 113 10.58 -4.38 -7.66
CA SER A 113 9.55 -5.28 -8.16
C SER A 113 8.23 -4.54 -8.44
N ALA A 114 7.70 -4.78 -9.65
CA ALA A 114 6.54 -4.04 -10.16
C ALA A 114 5.29 -4.24 -9.28
N TRP A 115 5.08 -5.44 -8.73
CA TRP A 115 3.89 -5.73 -7.93
C TRP A 115 3.83 -4.94 -6.61
N PRO A 116 4.87 -4.87 -5.76
CA PRO A 116 4.89 -3.99 -4.59
C PRO A 116 4.84 -2.50 -4.93
N VAL A 117 5.51 -2.04 -5.99
CA VAL A 117 5.43 -0.63 -6.42
C VAL A 117 4.02 -0.30 -6.89
N LEU A 118 3.41 -1.21 -7.63
CA LEU A 118 2.02 -1.10 -8.05
C LEU A 118 1.11 -1.22 -6.83
N PHE A 119 1.08 -2.27 -6.03
CA PHE A 119 0.15 -2.45 -4.89
C PHE A 119 0.23 -1.34 -3.83
N PHE A 120 1.44 -0.91 -3.46
CA PHE A 120 1.60 0.16 -2.46
C PHE A 120 1.54 1.57 -3.07
N GLY A 121 1.57 1.68 -4.42
CA GLY A 121 1.22 2.89 -5.18
C GLY A 121 -0.18 2.85 -5.82
N ARG A 122 -0.92 1.74 -5.66
CA ARG A 122 -2.20 1.41 -6.33
C ARG A 122 -3.40 1.84 -5.55
N PHE A 123 -3.20 2.46 -4.40
CA PHE A 123 -4.18 3.46 -4.02
C PHE A 123 -4.37 4.50 -5.14
N GLY A 124 -3.50 4.62 -6.15
CA GLY A 124 -4.01 5.03 -7.47
C GLY A 124 -3.09 4.82 -8.67
N ARG A 125 -3.10 3.61 -9.26
CA ARG A 125 -2.64 3.44 -10.65
C ARG A 125 -3.03 2.08 -11.28
N LYS A 126 -4.06 2.09 -12.14
CA LYS A 126 -4.01 1.39 -13.44
C LYS A 126 -4.14 2.45 -14.52
N ILE A 127 -3.01 3.01 -14.93
CA ILE A 127 -2.81 3.64 -16.23
C ILE A 127 -1.63 2.85 -16.80
N PHE A 128 -1.73 2.34 -18.03
CA PHE A 128 -0.89 1.30 -18.67
C PHE A 128 -1.43 -0.14 -18.68
N TYR A 129 -2.74 -0.32 -18.71
CA TYR A 129 -3.30 -1.33 -19.61
C TYR A 129 -4.24 -0.60 -20.56
N PRO A 130 -3.85 -0.33 -21.83
CA PRO A 130 -4.85 0.02 -22.82
C PRO A 130 -5.88 -1.10 -22.82
N CYS A 131 -7.14 -0.69 -22.76
CA CYS A 131 -8.29 -1.55 -22.86
C CYS A 131 -8.13 -2.46 -24.09
N PHE A 132 -7.87 -3.74 -23.86
CA PHE A 132 -8.15 -4.83 -24.79
C PHE A 132 -8.61 -6.03 -23.96
N GLN A 133 -9.89 -5.97 -23.57
CA GLN A 133 -10.94 -6.97 -23.82
C GLN A 133 -12.12 -6.73 -22.88
#